data_AF-A0A2V4PB81-F1
#
_entry.id   AF-A0A2V4PB81-F1
#
_cell.length_a   1.000
_cell.length_b   1.000
_cell.length_c   1.000
_cell.angle_alpha   90.00
_cell.angle_beta   90.00
_cell.angle_gamma   90.00
#
_symmetry.space_group_name_H-M   'P 1'
#
loop_
_entity.id
_entity.type
_entity.pdbx_description
1 polymer ?
#
loop_
_entity_poly.entity_id
_entity_poly.type
_entity_poly.pdbx_seq_one_letter_code
_entity_poly.pdbx_strand_id
1 'polypeptide(L)'
;MIGFEVEISLPVTDGQRQVLAGDVLLAKSKTVHGYGQGDIPIYTLVSDKRQLPSKAVYSNLEFVTMPWYAVGDARPNGPLFLQNTLAQIRRVRDALYLAGEAPLATAASDLLTYSPVGRAALLAPQNGYLEEAGTLGCGDGLFTHYSVGSPLGGLPGFLDQLRQAPPPANATYLADARHRLVQARTFAAEVLGGFVQPGATATQARERRELDGYLQLAFTQIVAFADYVARKQDAGQIKNGTVVLCRSALSDVFALLAPSAQAYLRQDVQRLISVLAGYQEQSRTGQRLQFQDRSFREVAAGAPVGLEEYALATFGGRQRIAQERVFGGMREVDPHPEQGASMVPFEIRVLGARLKSWADVSSNLTDLCTWAQTAYEAGRP
;
A
#
# COMPACT_ATOMS: atom_id res chain seq x y z
N MET A 1 -7.23 8.34 7.63
CA MET A 1 -7.18 8.87 6.25
C MET A 1 -7.24 7.74 5.25
N ILE A 2 -7.78 8.01 4.04
CA ILE A 2 -7.81 7.09 2.90
C ILE A 2 -7.40 7.86 1.64
N GLY A 3 -6.46 7.32 0.88
CA GLY A 3 -6.09 7.75 -0.47
C GLY A 3 -6.01 6.54 -1.39
N PHE A 4 -5.94 6.77 -2.69
CA PHE A 4 -5.85 5.72 -3.70
C PHE A 4 -5.11 6.16 -4.96
N GLU A 5 -4.58 5.17 -5.65
CA GLU A 5 -3.94 5.30 -6.96
C GLU A 5 -4.76 4.52 -7.98
N VAL A 6 -4.89 5.07 -9.18
CA VAL A 6 -5.50 4.38 -10.32
C VAL A 6 -4.56 4.52 -11.52
N GLU A 7 -3.87 3.45 -11.85
CA GLU A 7 -3.21 3.34 -13.14
C GLU A 7 -4.23 2.92 -14.20
N ILE A 8 -4.19 3.62 -15.34
CA ILE A 8 -4.99 3.29 -16.51
C ILE A 8 -4.06 2.77 -17.62
N SER A 9 -4.60 1.84 -18.38
CA SER A 9 -3.96 1.17 -19.50
C SER A 9 -3.80 2.05 -20.75
N LEU A 10 -3.36 3.29 -20.57
CA LEU A 10 -3.18 4.27 -21.63
C LEU A 10 -1.73 4.76 -21.67
N PRO A 11 -0.93 4.27 -22.64
CA PRO A 11 0.46 4.68 -22.74
C PRO A 11 0.62 6.17 -23.11
N VAL A 12 1.69 6.76 -22.59
CA VAL A 12 2.10 8.14 -22.79
C VAL A 12 3.59 8.20 -23.12
N THR A 13 3.98 9.16 -23.95
CA THR A 13 5.37 9.42 -24.32
C THR A 13 5.68 10.91 -24.22
N ASP A 14 6.96 11.27 -24.29
CA ASP A 14 7.33 12.68 -24.50
C ASP A 14 7.01 13.15 -25.94
N GLY A 15 7.31 14.42 -26.25
CA GLY A 15 7.07 15.00 -27.56
C GLY A 15 7.88 14.36 -28.69
N GLN A 16 8.91 13.60 -28.35
CA GLN A 16 9.81 12.86 -29.24
C GLN A 16 9.47 11.36 -29.29
N ARG A 17 8.32 10.97 -28.74
CA ARG A 17 7.83 9.57 -28.63
C ARG A 17 8.75 8.66 -27.83
N GLN A 18 9.53 9.22 -26.91
CA GLN A 18 10.36 8.46 -25.98
C GLN A 18 9.58 8.17 -24.69
N VAL A 19 10.05 7.14 -23.99
CA VAL A 19 9.52 6.71 -22.69
C VAL A 19 9.78 7.81 -21.65
N LEU A 20 8.74 8.21 -20.93
CA LEU A 20 8.86 9.11 -19.78
C LEU A 20 9.37 8.34 -18.55
N ALA A 21 10.12 9.03 -17.69
CA ALA A 21 10.44 8.47 -16.38
C ALA A 21 9.18 8.20 -15.55
N GLY A 22 9.28 7.31 -14.56
CA GLY A 22 8.21 7.10 -13.59
C GLY A 22 8.04 8.31 -12.66
N ASP A 23 6.85 8.47 -12.09
CA ASP A 23 6.46 9.51 -11.16
C ASP A 23 6.62 10.96 -11.70
N VAL A 24 6.66 11.15 -13.02
CA VAL A 24 6.75 12.50 -13.60
C VAL A 24 5.38 13.14 -13.61
N LEU A 25 5.26 14.30 -12.97
CA LEU A 25 4.03 15.09 -12.93
C LEU A 25 3.64 15.61 -14.32
N LEU A 26 2.50 15.15 -14.84
CA LEU A 26 1.94 15.58 -16.13
C LEU A 26 0.83 16.61 -15.96
N ALA A 27 -0.07 16.42 -15.00
CA ALA A 27 -1.15 17.35 -14.73
C ALA A 27 -1.61 17.31 -13.27
N LYS A 28 -2.35 18.35 -12.88
CA LYS A 28 -3.04 18.45 -11.59
C LYS A 28 -4.54 18.62 -11.83
N SER A 29 -5.37 18.03 -10.97
CA SER A 29 -6.79 18.37 -10.95
C SER A 29 -6.97 19.86 -10.73
N LYS A 30 -7.93 20.48 -11.41
CA LYS A 30 -8.38 21.85 -11.07
C LYS A 30 -9.22 21.88 -9.81
N THR A 31 -9.83 20.76 -9.42
CA THR A 31 -10.52 20.63 -8.15
C THR A 31 -9.47 20.52 -7.04
N VAL A 32 -9.61 21.33 -6.00
CA VAL A 32 -8.68 21.39 -4.86
C VAL A 32 -9.29 20.80 -3.58
N HIS A 33 -8.42 20.40 -2.67
CA HIS A 33 -8.70 19.76 -1.41
C HIS A 33 -9.12 20.81 -0.36
N GLY A 34 -10.42 20.99 -0.16
CA GLY A 34 -11.00 22.09 0.64
C GLY A 34 -10.79 22.05 2.16
N TYR A 35 -10.09 21.06 2.72
CA TYR A 35 -9.89 20.90 4.18
C TYR A 35 -8.63 21.61 4.70
N GLY A 36 -8.58 22.93 4.56
CA GLY A 36 -7.59 23.79 5.26
C GLY A 36 -6.12 23.63 4.84
N GLN A 37 -5.84 22.92 3.73
CA GLN A 37 -4.48 22.72 3.22
C GLN A 37 -4.22 23.45 1.89
N GLY A 38 -4.74 24.66 1.70
CA GLY A 38 -4.48 25.48 0.50
C GLY A 38 -4.97 24.85 -0.81
N ASP A 39 -4.42 25.32 -1.94
CA ASP A 39 -4.77 24.89 -3.30
C ASP A 39 -4.12 23.54 -3.69
N ILE A 40 -4.21 22.53 -2.82
CA ILE A 40 -3.71 21.18 -3.12
C ILE A 40 -4.72 20.48 -4.04
N PRO A 41 -4.34 19.99 -5.23
CA PRO A 41 -5.26 19.30 -6.11
C PRO A 41 -5.72 17.97 -5.50
N ILE A 42 -6.98 17.58 -5.73
CA ILE A 42 -7.53 16.32 -5.18
C ILE A 42 -6.85 15.07 -5.75
N TYR A 43 -6.25 15.19 -6.94
CA TYR A 43 -5.35 14.21 -7.53
C TYR A 43 -4.37 14.86 -8.49
N THR A 44 -3.29 14.14 -8.79
CA THR A 44 -2.34 14.43 -9.86
C THR A 44 -2.34 13.31 -10.88
N LEU A 45 -2.03 13.65 -12.12
CA LEU A 45 -1.79 12.70 -13.21
C LEU A 45 -0.27 12.64 -13.43
N VAL A 46 0.31 11.45 -13.30
CA VAL A 46 1.74 11.19 -13.47
C VAL A 46 1.96 10.14 -14.54
N SER A 47 3.18 10.06 -15.08
CA SER A 47 3.61 8.88 -15.84
C SER A 47 4.15 7.81 -14.91
N ASP A 48 3.83 6.55 -15.18
CA ASP A 48 4.43 5.41 -14.49
C ASP A 48 5.16 4.50 -15.49
N LYS A 49 6.41 4.15 -15.18
CA LYS A 49 7.26 3.39 -16.08
C LYS A 49 6.97 1.89 -15.95
N ARG A 50 6.60 1.28 -17.07
CA ARG A 50 6.21 -0.13 -17.16
C ARG A 50 7.10 -0.89 -18.12
N GLN A 51 7.08 -2.22 -17.98
CA GLN A 51 7.81 -3.13 -18.83
C GLN A 51 6.86 -4.20 -19.37
N LEU A 52 6.86 -4.38 -20.68
CA LEU A 52 6.10 -5.41 -21.38
C LEU A 52 6.72 -6.80 -21.17
N PRO A 53 5.99 -7.90 -21.44
CA PRO A 53 6.56 -9.24 -21.43
C PRO A 53 7.78 -9.40 -22.36
N SER A 54 7.84 -8.62 -23.45
CA SER A 54 8.98 -8.55 -24.37
C SER A 54 10.20 -7.84 -23.80
N LYS A 55 10.13 -7.33 -22.57
CA LYS A 55 11.09 -6.44 -21.89
C LYS A 55 11.17 -5.02 -22.44
N ALA A 56 10.42 -4.70 -23.50
CA ALA A 56 10.27 -3.32 -23.96
C ALA A 56 9.63 -2.46 -22.87
N VAL A 57 10.08 -1.21 -22.78
CA VAL A 57 9.65 -0.28 -21.75
C VAL A 57 8.69 0.74 -22.34
N TYR A 58 7.68 1.12 -21.59
CA TYR A 58 6.73 2.18 -21.93
C TYR A 58 6.35 2.94 -20.66
N SER A 59 5.59 4.02 -20.80
CA SER A 59 5.04 4.75 -19.66
C SER A 59 3.52 4.74 -19.76
N ASN A 60 2.83 4.42 -18.66
CA ASN A 60 1.39 4.52 -18.51
C ASN A 60 1.01 5.81 -17.77
N LEU A 61 -0.28 6.11 -17.76
CA LEU A 61 -0.84 7.18 -16.95
C LEU A 61 -1.34 6.63 -15.61
N GLU A 62 -0.98 7.31 -14.53
CA GLU A 62 -1.43 6.99 -13.18
C GLU A 62 -2.01 8.23 -12.49
N PHE A 63 -3.17 8.06 -11.87
CA PHE A 63 -3.80 9.04 -11.01
C PHE A 63 -3.37 8.79 -9.57
N VAL A 64 -2.72 9.76 -8.94
CA VAL A 64 -2.33 9.71 -7.52
C VAL A 64 -3.18 10.71 -6.75
N THR A 65 -4.02 10.21 -5.85
CA THR A 65 -4.93 11.07 -5.06
C THR A 65 -4.29 11.60 -3.79
N MET A 66 -4.74 12.77 -3.35
CA MET A 66 -4.46 13.26 -2.01
C MET A 66 -5.31 12.48 -0.99
N PRO A 67 -4.73 11.91 0.09
CA PRO A 67 -5.49 11.23 1.12
C PRO A 67 -6.51 12.15 1.81
N TRP A 68 -7.71 11.62 2.09
CA TRP A 68 -8.80 12.32 2.75
C TRP A 68 -9.10 11.73 4.12
N TYR A 69 -9.50 12.58 5.08
CA TYR A 69 -9.98 12.13 6.38
C TYR A 69 -11.32 11.40 6.23
N ALA A 70 -11.39 10.14 6.68
CA ALA A 70 -12.56 9.29 6.45
C ALA A 70 -13.13 8.69 7.74
N VAL A 71 -12.58 9.08 8.91
CA VAL A 71 -13.02 8.57 10.21
C VAL A 71 -13.47 9.68 11.15
N GLY A 72 -14.14 9.29 12.23
CA GLY A 72 -14.69 10.18 13.25
C GLY A 72 -15.60 11.26 12.65
N ASP A 73 -15.38 12.53 12.96
CA ASP A 73 -16.17 13.67 12.47
C ASP A 73 -16.16 13.80 10.94
N ALA A 74 -15.15 13.24 10.26
CA ALA A 74 -15.06 13.28 8.81
C ALA A 74 -15.81 12.10 8.14
N ARG A 75 -16.24 11.09 8.91
CA ARG A 75 -16.97 9.90 8.42
C ARG A 75 -18.18 10.21 7.53
N PRO A 76 -19.03 11.21 7.82
CA PRO A 76 -20.20 11.48 6.98
C PRO A 76 -19.84 11.95 5.56
N ASN A 77 -18.72 12.65 5.41
CA ASN A 77 -18.33 13.30 4.16
C ASN A 77 -17.20 12.57 3.41
N GLY A 78 -16.38 11.80 4.13
CA GLY A 78 -15.22 11.10 3.57
C GLY A 78 -15.55 10.16 2.41
N PRO A 79 -16.51 9.22 2.55
CA PRO A 79 -16.91 8.34 1.46
C PRO A 79 -17.38 9.12 0.23
N LEU A 80 -18.24 10.13 0.40
CA LEU A 80 -18.76 10.94 -0.70
C LEU A 80 -17.62 11.66 -1.44
N PHE A 81 -16.65 12.20 -0.72
CA PHE A 81 -15.50 12.87 -1.33
C PHE A 81 -14.65 11.90 -2.17
N LEU A 82 -14.35 10.71 -1.64
CA LEU A 82 -13.59 9.68 -2.36
C LEU A 82 -14.33 9.20 -3.62
N GLN A 83 -15.65 9.01 -3.54
CA GLN A 83 -16.48 8.66 -4.69
C GLN A 83 -16.52 9.77 -5.74
N ASN A 84 -16.66 11.03 -5.32
CA ASN A 84 -16.61 12.17 -6.24
C ASN A 84 -15.24 12.30 -6.91
N THR A 85 -14.16 12.03 -6.18
CA THR A 85 -12.79 12.00 -6.72
C THR A 85 -12.65 10.90 -7.77
N LEU A 86 -13.15 9.69 -7.49
CA LEU A 86 -13.15 8.57 -8.43
C LEU A 86 -13.96 8.91 -9.70
N ALA A 87 -15.14 9.51 -9.54
CA ALA A 87 -15.98 9.92 -10.67
C ALA A 87 -15.28 10.98 -11.56
N GLN A 88 -14.55 11.93 -10.96
CA GLN A 88 -13.75 12.90 -11.71
C GLN A 88 -12.59 12.23 -12.45
N ILE A 89 -11.87 11.30 -11.81
CA ILE A 89 -10.81 10.51 -12.45
C ILE A 89 -11.36 9.75 -13.65
N ARG A 90 -12.53 9.10 -13.52
CA ARG A 90 -13.21 8.42 -14.63
C ARG A 90 -13.50 9.37 -15.79
N ARG A 91 -14.04 10.56 -15.53
CA ARG A 91 -14.31 11.57 -16.57
C ARG A 91 -13.04 12.00 -17.31
N VAL A 92 -11.93 12.20 -16.58
CA VAL A 92 -10.64 12.50 -17.18
C VAL A 92 -10.17 11.33 -18.04
N ARG A 93 -10.19 10.11 -17.51
CA ARG A 93 -9.83 8.89 -18.24
C ARG A 93 -10.63 8.80 -19.55
N ASP A 94 -11.95 8.95 -19.49
CA ASP A 94 -12.80 8.79 -20.67
C ASP A 94 -12.48 9.86 -21.74
N ALA A 95 -12.18 11.09 -21.33
CA ALA A 95 -11.73 12.14 -22.25
C ALA A 95 -10.34 11.85 -22.85
N LEU A 96 -9.41 11.27 -22.08
CA LEU A 96 -8.10 10.85 -22.57
C LEU A 96 -8.22 9.73 -23.62
N TYR A 97 -9.03 8.71 -23.36
CA TYR A 97 -9.26 7.62 -24.31
C TYR A 97 -9.97 8.10 -25.58
N LEU A 98 -10.93 9.03 -25.46
CA LEU A 98 -11.62 9.62 -26.61
C LEU A 98 -10.68 10.43 -27.52
N ALA A 99 -9.65 11.06 -26.95
CA ALA A 99 -8.68 11.84 -27.72
C ALA A 99 -7.78 10.98 -28.62
N GLY A 100 -7.61 9.69 -28.30
CA GLY A 100 -6.78 8.76 -29.08
C GLY A 100 -5.31 9.16 -29.08
N GLU A 101 -4.66 9.10 -30.25
CA GLU A 101 -3.28 9.58 -30.42
C GLU A 101 -3.27 11.10 -30.63
N ALA A 102 -2.96 11.85 -29.57
CA ALA A 102 -3.00 13.31 -29.55
C ALA A 102 -2.04 13.89 -28.51
N PRO A 103 -1.70 15.19 -28.56
CA PRO A 103 -1.04 15.86 -27.45
C PRO A 103 -1.85 15.73 -26.16
N LEU A 104 -1.22 15.30 -25.07
CA LEU A 104 -1.90 15.00 -23.81
C LEU A 104 -2.72 16.20 -23.29
N ALA A 105 -2.19 17.42 -23.46
CA ALA A 105 -2.82 18.64 -22.96
C ALA A 105 -4.09 19.09 -23.72
N THR A 106 -4.44 18.45 -24.84
CA THR A 106 -5.70 18.78 -25.54
C THR A 106 -6.90 18.01 -24.97
N ALA A 107 -6.67 16.91 -24.25
CA ALA A 107 -7.70 16.13 -23.58
C ALA A 107 -8.00 16.71 -22.19
N ALA A 108 -9.23 16.52 -21.67
CA ALA A 108 -9.63 16.86 -20.30
C ALA A 108 -9.19 18.25 -19.78
N SER A 109 -9.01 19.23 -20.67
CA SER A 109 -8.43 20.54 -20.37
C SER A 109 -9.37 21.41 -19.53
N ASP A 110 -10.65 21.07 -19.46
CA ASP A 110 -11.64 21.62 -18.55
C ASP A 110 -11.41 21.17 -17.10
N LEU A 111 -10.91 19.95 -16.88
CA LEU A 111 -10.71 19.32 -15.57
C LEU A 111 -9.27 19.38 -15.04
N LEU A 112 -8.29 19.54 -15.93
CA LEU A 112 -6.86 19.46 -15.61
C LEU A 112 -6.10 20.75 -15.88
N THR A 113 -5.09 20.99 -15.05
CA THR A 113 -4.02 21.97 -15.30
C THR A 113 -2.73 21.21 -15.61
N TYR A 114 -2.27 21.30 -16.85
CA TYR A 114 -1.08 20.58 -17.33
C TYR A 114 0.24 21.27 -16.94
N SER A 115 1.19 20.46 -16.47
CA SER A 115 2.58 20.84 -16.24
C SER A 115 3.30 21.10 -17.57
N PRO A 116 4.50 21.72 -17.57
CA PRO A 116 5.29 21.88 -18.79
C PRO A 116 5.56 20.54 -19.49
N VAL A 117 5.88 19.49 -18.73
CA VAL A 117 6.12 18.15 -19.29
C VAL A 117 4.83 17.57 -19.87
N GLY A 118 3.71 17.67 -19.15
CA GLY A 118 2.42 17.18 -19.63
C GLY A 118 1.91 17.91 -20.89
N ARG A 119 2.28 19.19 -21.08
CA ARG A 119 1.98 19.93 -22.32
C ARG A 119 2.75 19.42 -23.53
N ALA A 120 3.96 18.90 -23.31
CA ALA A 120 4.81 18.34 -24.36
C ALA A 120 4.53 16.85 -24.62
N ALA A 121 3.87 16.16 -23.68
CA ALA A 121 3.60 14.73 -23.76
C ALA A 121 2.55 14.37 -24.82
N LEU A 122 2.63 13.15 -25.34
CA LEU A 122 1.73 12.59 -26.34
C LEU A 122 1.06 11.32 -25.81
N LEU A 123 -0.25 11.21 -25.99
CA LEU A 123 -0.97 9.94 -25.84
C LEU A 123 -0.54 8.98 -26.94
N ALA A 124 -0.17 7.76 -26.57
CA ALA A 124 0.42 6.77 -27.48
C ALA A 124 -0.26 5.39 -27.34
N PRO A 125 -1.58 5.28 -27.60
CA PRO A 125 -2.34 4.05 -27.37
C PRO A 125 -1.82 2.82 -28.15
N GLN A 126 -1.05 3.02 -29.22
CA GLN A 126 -0.47 1.96 -30.04
C GLN A 126 0.96 1.57 -29.63
N ASN A 127 1.47 2.01 -28.48
CA ASN A 127 2.85 1.80 -28.05
C ASN A 127 3.12 0.38 -27.49
N GLY A 128 2.73 -0.66 -28.24
CA GLY A 128 3.06 -2.06 -27.97
C GLY A 128 2.36 -2.72 -26.77
N TYR A 129 1.59 -1.95 -26.00
CA TYR A 129 0.74 -2.47 -24.93
C TYR A 129 -0.58 -3.02 -25.50
N LEU A 130 -1.00 -4.18 -25.01
CA LEU A 130 -2.29 -4.77 -25.35
C LEU A 130 -3.32 -4.34 -24.30
N GLU A 131 -4.35 -3.62 -24.71
CA GLU A 131 -5.45 -3.21 -23.82
C GLU A 131 -6.16 -4.42 -23.22
N GLU A 132 -6.17 -4.50 -21.89
CA GLU A 132 -6.83 -5.56 -21.12
C GLU A 132 -8.22 -5.13 -20.65
N ALA A 133 -8.56 -3.84 -20.69
CA ALA A 133 -9.89 -3.34 -20.36
C ALA A 133 -10.98 -4.03 -21.20
N GLY A 134 -12.06 -4.47 -20.54
CA GLY A 134 -13.18 -5.17 -21.15
C GLY A 134 -12.94 -6.65 -21.45
N THR A 135 -11.73 -7.16 -21.25
CA THR A 135 -11.44 -8.60 -21.37
C THR A 135 -11.95 -9.38 -20.14
N LEU A 136 -12.18 -10.69 -20.31
CA LEU A 136 -12.75 -11.53 -19.27
C LEU A 136 -11.89 -11.49 -17.98
N GLY A 137 -12.50 -11.00 -16.90
CA GLY A 137 -11.85 -10.92 -15.58
C GLY A 137 -10.96 -9.70 -15.35
N CYS A 138 -10.88 -8.77 -16.31
CA CYS A 138 -10.03 -7.57 -16.20
C CYS A 138 -10.79 -6.27 -15.93
N GLY A 139 -12.13 -6.31 -15.89
CA GLY A 139 -12.96 -5.15 -15.62
C GLY A 139 -12.72 -4.01 -16.63
N ASP A 140 -12.48 -2.80 -16.13
CA ASP A 140 -12.15 -1.62 -16.93
C ASP A 140 -10.62 -1.44 -17.09
N GLY A 141 -9.83 -2.48 -16.78
CA GLY A 141 -8.36 -2.46 -16.89
C GLY A 141 -7.67 -1.62 -15.81
N LEU A 142 -8.35 -1.30 -14.71
CA LEU A 142 -7.83 -0.41 -13.68
C LEU A 142 -6.92 -1.16 -12.72
N PHE A 143 -5.67 -0.73 -12.60
CA PHE A 143 -4.76 -1.23 -11.57
C PHE A 143 -4.72 -0.22 -10.42
N THR A 144 -5.04 -0.66 -9.19
CA THR A 144 -5.23 0.26 -8.07
C THR A 144 -4.54 -0.15 -6.79
N HIS A 145 -4.01 0.85 -6.09
CA HIS A 145 -3.50 0.74 -4.72
C HIS A 145 -4.30 1.67 -3.81
N TYR A 146 -4.38 1.35 -2.52
CA TYR A 146 -5.06 2.18 -1.53
C TYR A 146 -4.14 2.49 -0.37
N SER A 147 -3.97 3.76 -0.02
CA SER A 147 -3.31 4.17 1.22
C SER A 147 -4.36 4.35 2.32
N VAL A 148 -4.18 3.73 3.47
CA VAL A 148 -5.13 3.79 4.61
C VAL A 148 -4.36 4.04 5.90
N GLY A 149 -4.94 4.85 6.78
CA GLY A 149 -4.48 5.01 8.17
C GLY A 149 -5.37 4.22 9.12
N SER A 150 -4.77 3.51 10.09
CA SER A 150 -5.50 2.81 11.16
C SER A 150 -4.74 2.90 12.48
N PRO A 151 -5.41 3.04 13.64
CA PRO A 151 -4.73 2.92 14.92
C PRO A 151 -4.31 1.47 15.19
N LEU A 152 -3.20 1.29 15.90
CA LEU A 152 -2.68 -0.05 16.21
C LEU A 152 -3.70 -0.97 16.87
N GLY A 153 -4.50 -0.46 17.82
CA GLY A 153 -5.52 -1.26 18.51
C GLY A 153 -6.68 -1.71 17.62
N GLY A 154 -6.92 -1.04 16.49
CA GLY A 154 -7.94 -1.38 15.50
C GLY A 154 -7.42 -2.16 14.29
N LEU A 155 -6.11 -2.13 14.07
CA LEU A 155 -5.45 -2.76 12.92
C LEU A 155 -5.71 -4.27 12.79
N PRO A 156 -5.76 -5.09 13.87
CA PRO A 156 -6.11 -6.51 13.74
C PRO A 156 -7.46 -6.75 13.07
N GLY A 157 -8.48 -5.98 13.47
CA GLY A 157 -9.82 -6.05 12.89
C GLY A 157 -9.84 -5.60 11.44
N PHE A 158 -9.08 -4.56 11.10
CA PHE A 158 -8.91 -4.13 9.72
C PHE A 158 -8.29 -5.24 8.85
N LEU A 159 -7.20 -5.86 9.32
CA LEU A 159 -6.52 -6.94 8.60
C LEU A 159 -7.40 -8.19 8.48
N ASP A 160 -8.28 -8.45 9.45
CA ASP A 160 -9.28 -9.53 9.35
C ASP A 160 -10.28 -9.28 8.21
N GLN A 161 -10.77 -8.05 8.03
CA GLN A 161 -11.61 -7.70 6.88
C GLN A 161 -10.86 -7.92 5.56
N LEU A 162 -9.58 -7.51 5.49
CA LEU A 162 -8.76 -7.71 4.30
C LEU A 162 -8.50 -9.20 3.98
N ARG A 163 -8.34 -10.05 5.00
CA ARG A 163 -8.27 -11.52 4.82
C ARG A 163 -9.56 -12.07 4.22
N GLN A 164 -10.70 -11.54 4.66
CA GLN A 164 -12.05 -11.96 4.26
C GLN A 164 -12.51 -11.39 2.92
N ALA A 165 -11.72 -10.53 2.27
CA ALA A 165 -11.99 -9.98 0.94
C ALA A 165 -11.16 -10.69 -0.16
N PRO A 166 -11.38 -12.01 -0.43
CA PRO A 166 -10.57 -12.78 -1.36
C PRO A 166 -10.62 -12.19 -2.78
N PRO A 167 -9.60 -12.47 -3.62
CA PRO A 167 -9.72 -12.15 -5.03
C PRO A 167 -10.80 -13.06 -5.63
N PRO A 168 -11.37 -12.72 -6.80
CA PRO A 168 -12.22 -13.67 -7.51
C PRO A 168 -11.50 -15.02 -7.71
N ALA A 169 -12.22 -16.14 -7.64
CA ALA A 169 -11.65 -17.49 -7.54
C ALA A 169 -10.69 -17.89 -8.68
N ASN A 170 -10.78 -17.22 -9.83
CA ASN A 170 -9.91 -17.39 -11.01
C ASN A 170 -8.63 -16.53 -10.97
N ALA A 171 -8.43 -15.70 -9.95
CA ALA A 171 -7.28 -14.80 -9.83
C ALA A 171 -6.42 -15.13 -8.60
N THR A 172 -5.41 -15.98 -8.76
CA THR A 172 -4.38 -16.30 -7.75
C THR A 172 -3.31 -15.20 -7.61
N TYR A 173 -3.68 -13.92 -7.76
CA TYR A 173 -2.72 -12.83 -7.64
C TYR A 173 -2.20 -12.71 -6.21
N LEU A 174 -0.87 -12.71 -6.05
CA LEU A 174 -0.15 -12.67 -4.78
C LEU A 174 -0.58 -13.73 -3.76
N ALA A 175 -0.82 -14.96 -4.22
CA ALA A 175 -1.23 -16.11 -3.42
C ALA A 175 -0.41 -16.31 -2.12
N ASP A 176 0.93 -16.19 -2.20
CA ASP A 176 1.81 -16.34 -1.04
C ASP A 176 1.66 -15.18 -0.06
N ALA A 177 1.63 -13.93 -0.55
CA ALA A 177 1.47 -12.76 0.30
C ALA A 177 0.13 -12.77 1.07
N ARG A 178 -0.94 -13.27 0.46
CA ARG A 178 -2.22 -13.49 1.14
C ARG A 178 -2.13 -14.59 2.19
N HIS A 179 -1.38 -15.66 1.92
CA HIS A 179 -1.09 -16.68 2.92
C HIS A 179 -0.28 -16.10 4.08
N ARG A 180 0.72 -15.25 3.82
CA ARG A 180 1.48 -14.53 4.86
C ARG A 180 0.58 -13.63 5.69
N LEU A 181 -0.40 -12.96 5.08
CA LEU A 181 -1.39 -12.17 5.83
C LEU A 181 -2.21 -13.04 6.80
N VAL A 182 -2.53 -14.28 6.44
CA VAL A 182 -3.19 -15.25 7.35
C VAL A 182 -2.23 -15.68 8.45
N GLN A 183 -0.99 -16.07 8.11
CA GLN A 183 0.03 -16.45 9.09
C GLN A 183 0.34 -15.35 10.10
N ALA A 184 0.29 -14.08 9.69
CA ALA A 184 0.52 -12.93 10.57
C ALA A 184 -0.39 -12.96 11.81
N ARG A 185 -1.66 -13.39 11.65
CA ARG A 185 -2.61 -13.51 12.77
C ARG A 185 -2.20 -14.62 13.74
N THR A 186 -1.79 -15.78 13.21
CA THR A 186 -1.36 -16.91 14.03
C THR A 186 -0.06 -16.59 14.76
N PHE A 187 0.91 -16.00 14.06
CA PHE A 187 2.15 -15.50 14.64
C PHE A 187 1.89 -14.52 15.79
N ALA A 188 1.03 -13.51 15.56
CA ALA A 188 0.70 -12.54 16.59
C ALA A 188 0.03 -13.20 17.80
N ALA A 189 -0.93 -14.11 17.57
CA ALA A 189 -1.60 -14.84 18.65
C ALA A 189 -0.63 -15.68 19.51
N GLU A 190 0.33 -16.35 18.88
CA GLU A 190 1.37 -17.14 19.55
C GLU A 190 2.28 -16.26 20.42
N VAL A 191 2.74 -15.13 19.89
CA VAL A 191 3.55 -14.17 20.64
C VAL A 191 2.75 -13.56 21.80
N LEU A 192 1.52 -13.12 21.56
CA LEU A 192 0.65 -12.51 22.57
C LEU A 192 0.30 -13.47 23.72
N GLY A 193 0.37 -14.79 23.51
CA GLY A 193 0.22 -15.78 24.57
C GLY A 193 1.21 -15.58 25.73
N GLY A 194 2.39 -15.02 25.45
CA GLY A 194 3.39 -14.68 26.46
C GLY A 194 3.25 -13.27 27.06
N PHE A 195 2.35 -12.43 26.55
CA PHE A 195 2.17 -11.04 27.01
C PHE A 195 1.03 -10.89 28.04
N VAL A 196 0.00 -11.75 28.00
CA VAL A 196 -1.23 -11.54 28.80
C VAL A 196 -1.34 -12.47 30.00
N GLN A 197 -1.57 -11.85 31.15
CA GLN A 197 -1.93 -12.52 32.40
C GLN A 197 -3.47 -12.66 32.54
N PRO A 198 -3.98 -13.73 33.17
CA PRO A 198 -5.40 -13.84 33.52
C PRO A 198 -5.88 -12.64 34.35
N GLY A 199 -7.07 -12.08 34.05
CA GLY A 199 -7.65 -10.94 34.79
C GLY A 199 -7.21 -9.54 34.36
N ALA A 200 -6.80 -9.38 33.09
CA ALA A 200 -6.31 -8.11 32.55
C ALA A 200 -7.29 -6.93 32.73
N THR A 201 -6.75 -5.77 33.12
CA THR A 201 -7.49 -4.50 33.17
C THR A 201 -7.86 -4.01 31.77
N ALA A 202 -8.77 -3.02 31.68
CA ALA A 202 -9.14 -2.40 30.40
C ALA A 202 -7.91 -1.82 29.66
N THR A 203 -6.97 -1.22 30.38
CA THR A 203 -5.70 -0.71 29.85
C THR A 203 -4.86 -1.84 29.27
N GLN A 204 -4.65 -2.93 30.02
CA GLN A 204 -3.87 -4.08 29.56
C GLN A 204 -4.52 -4.76 28.34
N ALA A 205 -5.85 -4.83 28.31
CA ALA A 205 -6.58 -5.33 27.14
C ALA A 205 -6.37 -4.45 25.90
N ARG A 206 -6.26 -3.13 26.07
CA ARG A 206 -5.92 -2.19 24.99
C ARG A 206 -4.49 -2.36 24.52
N GLU A 207 -3.52 -2.39 25.43
CA GLU A 207 -2.09 -2.60 25.12
C GLU A 207 -1.89 -3.91 24.35
N ARG A 208 -2.61 -4.97 24.73
CA ARG A 208 -2.62 -6.24 24.01
C ARG A 208 -3.09 -6.09 22.56
N ARG A 209 -4.16 -5.33 22.31
CA ARG A 209 -4.69 -5.11 20.96
C ARG A 209 -3.73 -4.29 20.11
N GLU A 210 -3.10 -3.27 20.70
CA GLU A 210 -2.08 -2.46 20.01
C GLU A 210 -0.87 -3.32 19.64
N LEU A 211 -0.41 -4.18 20.56
CA LEU A 211 0.67 -5.13 20.30
C LEU A 211 0.29 -6.16 19.23
N ASP A 212 -0.95 -6.64 19.21
CA ASP A 212 -1.48 -7.52 18.16
C ASP A 212 -1.38 -6.86 16.78
N GLY A 213 -1.88 -5.62 16.65
CA GLY A 213 -1.80 -4.86 15.41
C GLY A 213 -0.37 -4.68 14.92
N TYR A 214 0.53 -4.31 15.85
CA TYR A 214 1.94 -4.16 15.54
C TYR A 214 2.60 -5.46 15.07
N LEU A 215 2.38 -6.57 15.78
CA LEU A 215 2.96 -7.87 15.45
C LEU A 215 2.51 -8.36 14.07
N GLN A 216 1.22 -8.23 13.76
CA GLN A 216 0.70 -8.60 12.43
C GLN A 216 1.33 -7.74 11.32
N LEU A 217 1.44 -6.43 11.54
CA LEU A 217 2.06 -5.52 10.57
C LEU A 217 3.55 -5.86 10.39
N ALA A 218 4.32 -5.92 11.47
CA ALA A 218 5.74 -6.26 11.47
C ALA A 218 6.01 -7.59 10.76
N PHE A 219 5.22 -8.63 11.04
CA PHE A 219 5.33 -9.92 10.38
C PHE A 219 5.22 -9.81 8.86
N THR A 220 4.17 -9.13 8.36
CA THR A 220 3.95 -9.00 6.91
C THR A 220 5.11 -8.29 6.20
N GLN A 221 5.78 -7.34 6.86
CA GLN A 221 6.91 -6.62 6.28
C GLN A 221 8.19 -7.46 6.28
N ILE A 222 8.54 -8.05 7.43
CA ILE A 222 9.78 -8.86 7.55
C ILE A 222 9.70 -10.10 6.65
N VAL A 223 8.56 -10.78 6.61
CA VAL A 223 8.39 -11.98 5.77
C VAL A 223 8.41 -11.64 4.29
N ALA A 224 7.88 -10.48 3.88
CA ALA A 224 8.01 -10.04 2.49
C ALA A 224 9.48 -9.83 2.09
N PHE A 225 10.29 -9.26 2.98
CA PHE A 225 11.72 -9.14 2.75
C PHE A 225 12.39 -10.52 2.72
N ALA A 226 12.10 -11.39 3.67
CA ALA A 226 12.62 -12.75 3.72
C ALA A 226 12.27 -13.57 2.46
N ASP A 227 11.02 -13.51 2.01
CA ASP A 227 10.54 -14.19 0.80
C ASP A 227 11.22 -13.63 -0.46
N TYR A 228 11.52 -12.34 -0.49
CA TYR A 228 12.26 -11.74 -1.60
C TYR A 228 13.71 -12.25 -1.66
N VAL A 229 14.46 -12.19 -0.55
CA VAL A 229 15.86 -12.62 -0.55
C VAL A 229 16.04 -14.13 -0.68
N ALA A 230 15.05 -14.91 -0.29
CA ALA A 230 15.06 -16.36 -0.49
C ALA A 230 14.92 -16.76 -1.98
N ARG A 231 14.41 -15.86 -2.84
CA ARG A 231 14.31 -16.10 -4.28
C ARG A 231 15.66 -15.82 -4.94
N LYS A 232 16.15 -16.79 -5.73
CA LYS A 232 17.44 -16.70 -6.44
C LYS A 232 17.44 -15.72 -7.62
N GLN A 233 16.30 -15.14 -7.98
CA GLN A 233 16.15 -14.22 -9.11
C GLN A 233 15.56 -12.91 -8.60
N ASP A 234 16.11 -11.78 -9.07
CA ASP A 234 15.54 -10.47 -8.78
C ASP A 234 14.14 -10.37 -9.41
N ALA A 235 13.13 -10.38 -8.55
CA ALA A 235 11.72 -10.25 -8.93
C ALA A 235 11.24 -8.78 -8.97
N GLY A 236 12.15 -7.82 -8.94
CA GLY A 236 11.86 -6.39 -8.89
C GLY A 236 11.77 -5.84 -7.47
N GLN A 237 10.83 -4.92 -7.24
CA GLN A 237 10.63 -4.28 -5.93
C GLN A 237 9.80 -5.17 -4.99
N ILE A 238 10.19 -5.26 -3.71
CA ILE A 238 9.52 -6.11 -2.69
C ILE A 238 8.05 -5.71 -2.53
N LYS A 239 7.74 -4.40 -2.62
CA LYS A 239 6.36 -3.87 -2.52
C LYS A 239 5.39 -4.45 -3.55
N ASN A 240 5.88 -4.98 -4.67
CA ASN A 240 5.02 -5.60 -5.69
C ASN A 240 4.59 -7.01 -5.31
N GLY A 241 5.26 -7.61 -4.31
CA GLY A 241 4.94 -8.93 -3.77
C GLY A 241 4.19 -8.88 -2.44
N THR A 242 3.73 -7.72 -1.97
CA THR A 242 3.01 -7.58 -0.69
C THR A 242 1.52 -7.33 -0.91
N VAL A 243 0.69 -7.68 0.08
CA VAL A 243 -0.73 -7.27 0.12
C VAL A 243 -0.89 -6.00 0.95
N VAL A 244 -0.13 -5.90 2.04
CA VAL A 244 -0.05 -4.76 2.95
C VAL A 244 1.39 -4.31 3.06
N LEU A 245 1.62 -3.01 2.92
CA LEU A 245 2.93 -2.38 3.01
C LEU A 245 2.85 -1.24 4.02
N CYS A 246 3.63 -1.29 5.09
CA CYS A 246 3.68 -0.18 6.04
C CYS A 246 4.36 1.01 5.38
N ARG A 247 3.77 2.20 5.47
CA ARG A 247 4.35 3.44 4.92
C ARG A 247 5.23 4.18 5.92
N SER A 248 5.34 3.69 7.14
CA SER A 248 6.22 4.25 8.18
C SER A 248 7.37 3.29 8.49
N ALA A 249 8.51 3.81 8.93
CA ALA A 249 9.53 2.97 9.53
C ALA A 249 8.93 2.23 10.75
N LEU A 250 9.17 0.92 10.85
CA LEU A 250 8.56 0.10 11.92
C LEU A 250 9.03 0.52 13.31
N SER A 251 10.22 1.12 13.45
CA SER A 251 10.69 1.74 14.70
C SER A 251 9.78 2.87 15.18
N ASP A 252 9.23 3.64 14.25
CA ASP A 252 8.41 4.81 14.56
C ASP A 252 7.00 4.32 14.98
N VAL A 253 6.52 3.24 14.36
CA VAL A 253 5.30 2.55 14.77
C VAL A 253 5.48 1.86 16.12
N PHE A 254 6.63 1.22 16.37
CA PHE A 254 6.99 0.60 17.64
C PHE A 254 6.91 1.62 18.79
N ALA A 255 7.37 2.86 18.55
CA ALA A 255 7.36 3.92 19.54
C ALA A 255 5.95 4.33 20.00
N LEU A 256 4.91 4.00 19.22
CA LEU A 256 3.50 4.23 19.58
C LEU A 256 2.97 3.20 20.58
N LEU A 257 3.62 2.05 20.73
CA LEU A 257 3.21 1.02 21.68
C LEU A 257 3.38 1.49 23.11
N ALA A 258 2.54 0.98 24.01
CA ALA A 258 2.73 1.19 25.44
C ALA A 258 4.11 0.68 25.93
N PRO A 259 4.73 1.32 26.93
CA PRO A 259 6.06 0.93 27.43
C PRO A 259 6.18 -0.54 27.85
N SER A 260 5.11 -1.13 28.38
CA SER A 260 5.01 -2.57 28.72
C SER A 260 5.19 -3.46 27.49
N ALA A 261 4.47 -3.17 26.40
CA ALA A 261 4.58 -3.88 25.13
C ALA A 261 5.95 -3.68 24.48
N GLN A 262 6.51 -2.47 24.54
CA GLN A 262 7.87 -2.21 24.07
C GLN A 262 8.92 -3.02 24.85
N ALA A 263 8.80 -3.07 26.18
CA ALA A 263 9.71 -3.83 27.03
C ALA A 263 9.59 -5.34 26.74
N TYR A 264 8.37 -5.85 26.58
CA TYR A 264 8.11 -7.24 26.21
C TYR A 264 8.81 -7.63 24.91
N LEU A 265 8.64 -6.83 23.84
CA LEU A 265 9.29 -7.10 22.56
C LEU A 265 10.82 -7.07 22.64
N ARG A 266 11.37 -6.12 23.40
CA ARG A 266 12.83 -5.96 23.57
C ARG A 266 13.49 -7.09 24.36
N GLN A 267 12.77 -7.68 25.31
CA GLN A 267 13.32 -8.75 26.16
C GLN A 267 13.60 -10.04 25.36
N ASP A 268 12.79 -10.30 24.33
CA ASP A 268 12.74 -11.60 23.64
C ASP A 268 12.98 -11.48 22.12
N VAL A 269 13.64 -10.42 21.64
CA VAL A 269 13.83 -10.14 20.20
C VAL A 269 14.29 -11.36 19.41
N GLN A 270 15.28 -12.11 19.91
CA GLN A 270 15.81 -13.29 19.22
C GLN A 270 14.77 -14.42 19.13
N ARG A 271 14.00 -14.64 20.19
CA ARG A 271 12.87 -15.59 20.19
C ARG A 271 11.83 -15.21 19.14
N LEU A 272 11.50 -13.92 19.04
CA LEU A 272 10.54 -13.41 18.04
C LEU A 272 11.02 -13.66 16.61
N ILE A 273 12.30 -13.43 16.33
CA ILE A 273 12.91 -13.71 15.03
C ILE A 273 12.86 -15.22 14.73
N SER A 274 13.19 -16.08 15.70
CA SER A 274 13.10 -17.53 15.52
C SER A 274 11.68 -18.02 15.23
N VAL A 275 10.68 -17.51 15.95
CA VAL A 275 9.27 -17.84 15.71
C VAL A 275 8.86 -17.38 14.30
N LEU A 276 9.21 -16.16 13.90
CA LEU A 276 8.91 -15.62 12.58
C LEU A 276 9.54 -16.47 11.46
N ALA A 277 10.80 -16.87 11.62
CA ALA A 277 11.51 -17.73 10.67
C ALA A 277 10.76 -19.06 10.45
N GLY A 278 10.23 -19.67 11.52
CA GLY A 278 9.45 -20.91 11.43
C GLY A 278 8.18 -20.79 10.56
N TYR A 279 7.49 -19.64 10.59
CA TYR A 279 6.37 -19.37 9.69
C TYR A 279 6.82 -19.12 8.25
N GLN A 280 7.95 -18.43 8.07
CA GLN A 280 8.48 -18.13 6.74
C GLN A 280 8.81 -19.41 5.96
N GLU A 281 9.36 -20.42 6.63
CA GLU A 281 9.70 -21.71 6.01
C GLU A 281 8.46 -22.51 5.54
N GLN A 282 7.26 -22.12 5.96
CA GLN A 282 5.98 -22.71 5.57
C GLN A 282 5.27 -21.83 4.53
N SER A 283 5.64 -21.97 3.25
CA SER A 283 4.94 -21.25 2.16
C SER A 283 3.65 -21.98 1.75
N ARG A 284 2.74 -21.25 1.07
CA ARG A 284 1.47 -21.82 0.59
C ARG A 284 1.68 -23.00 -0.37
N THR A 285 2.72 -22.93 -1.19
CA THR A 285 3.02 -23.93 -2.23
C THR A 285 3.81 -25.14 -1.70
N GLY A 286 4.15 -25.15 -0.41
CA GLY A 286 5.02 -26.16 0.19
C GLY A 286 6.51 -25.99 -0.15
N GLN A 287 6.87 -24.98 -0.95
CA GLN A 287 8.27 -24.61 -1.14
C GLN A 287 8.84 -24.12 0.19
N ARG A 288 9.80 -24.86 0.75
CA ARG A 288 10.58 -24.40 1.89
C ARG A 288 11.53 -23.30 1.42
N LEU A 289 11.16 -22.06 1.72
CA LEU A 289 12.09 -20.93 1.65
C LEU A 289 12.90 -20.95 2.94
N GLN A 290 14.23 -20.83 2.87
CA GLN A 290 15.04 -20.71 4.08
C GLN A 290 15.07 -19.24 4.50
N PHE A 291 14.91 -18.97 5.79
CA PHE A 291 15.16 -17.64 6.34
C PHE A 291 16.67 -17.36 6.29
N GLN A 292 17.08 -16.49 5.38
CA GLN A 292 18.49 -16.13 5.19
C GLN A 292 18.80 -14.86 5.98
N ASP A 293 19.07 -15.02 7.27
CA ASP A 293 19.42 -13.97 8.21
C ASP A 293 20.49 -12.99 7.70
N ARG A 294 21.52 -13.51 7.01
CA ARG A 294 22.64 -12.75 6.42
C ARG A 294 22.35 -12.11 5.07
N SER A 295 21.17 -12.33 4.49
CA SER A 295 20.83 -11.72 3.21
C SER A 295 20.55 -10.24 3.37
N PHE A 296 20.87 -9.47 2.34
CA PHE A 296 20.72 -8.02 2.35
C PHE A 296 20.00 -7.54 1.09
N ARG A 297 19.45 -6.33 1.18
CA ARG A 297 18.90 -5.60 0.04
C ARG A 297 19.66 -4.30 -0.16
N GLU A 298 20.00 -4.03 -1.41
CA GLU A 298 20.53 -2.75 -1.86
C GLU A 298 19.53 -2.12 -2.83
N VAL A 299 19.03 -0.95 -2.47
CA VAL A 299 18.29 -0.06 -3.38
C VAL A 299 19.30 0.98 -3.85
N ALA A 300 19.35 1.27 -5.15
CA ALA A 300 20.43 1.95 -5.89
C ALA A 300 20.99 3.29 -5.34
N ALA A 301 20.45 3.85 -4.26
CA ALA A 301 20.90 5.07 -3.60
C ALA A 301 21.13 4.95 -2.08
N GLY A 302 21.12 3.74 -1.49
CA GLY A 302 21.24 3.55 -0.05
C GLY A 302 22.18 2.41 0.36
N ALA A 303 22.72 2.49 1.57
CA ALA A 303 23.50 1.40 2.15
C ALA A 303 22.65 0.11 2.23
N PRO A 304 23.23 -1.07 1.95
CA PRO A 304 22.55 -2.33 2.11
C PRO A 304 21.87 -2.48 3.47
N VAL A 305 20.67 -3.06 3.49
CA VAL A 305 19.95 -3.40 4.73
C VAL A 305 19.95 -4.92 4.88
N GLY A 306 20.41 -5.45 6.00
CA GLY A 306 20.34 -6.88 6.31
C GLY A 306 18.94 -7.31 6.76
N LEU A 307 18.53 -8.54 6.47
CA LEU A 307 17.25 -9.09 6.93
C LEU A 307 17.21 -9.20 8.46
N GLU A 308 18.26 -9.75 9.07
CA GLU A 308 18.40 -9.79 10.53
C GLU A 308 18.41 -8.38 11.14
N GLU A 309 19.18 -7.45 10.55
CA GLU A 309 19.23 -6.04 10.97
C GLU A 309 17.82 -5.42 10.96
N TYR A 310 17.06 -5.65 9.89
CA TYR A 310 15.70 -5.13 9.77
C TYR A 310 14.74 -5.72 10.81
N ALA A 311 14.85 -7.03 11.07
CA ALA A 311 14.04 -7.68 12.10
C ALA A 311 14.40 -7.21 13.52
N LEU A 312 15.70 -7.05 13.81
CA LEU A 312 16.21 -6.50 15.08
C LEU A 312 15.75 -5.05 15.30
N ALA A 313 15.83 -4.21 14.27
CA ALA A 313 15.33 -2.83 14.31
C ALA A 313 13.83 -2.78 14.59
N THR A 314 13.07 -3.67 13.95
CA THR A 314 11.61 -3.78 14.10
C THR A 314 11.20 -4.22 15.51
N PHE A 315 11.73 -5.33 16.03
CA PHE A 315 11.31 -5.81 17.35
C PHE A 315 12.01 -5.10 18.52
N GLY A 316 13.20 -4.52 18.30
CA GLY A 316 13.95 -3.80 19.32
C GLY A 316 13.58 -2.31 19.43
N GLY A 317 13.11 -1.70 18.34
CA GLY A 317 12.80 -0.27 18.26
C GLY A 317 14.02 0.64 18.48
N ARG A 318 15.24 0.14 18.22
CA ARG A 318 16.50 0.85 18.54
C ARG A 318 17.11 1.63 17.38
N GLN A 319 16.77 1.26 16.14
CA GLN A 319 17.32 1.87 14.94
C GLN A 319 16.19 2.12 13.95
N ARG A 320 16.14 3.34 13.41
CA ARG A 320 15.22 3.67 12.32
C ARG A 320 15.80 3.17 11.01
N ILE A 321 15.09 2.25 10.36
CA ILE A 321 15.36 1.82 8.98
C ILE A 321 14.19 2.27 8.13
N ALA A 322 14.47 3.12 7.14
CA ALA A 322 13.46 3.58 6.21
C ALA A 322 12.93 2.40 5.38
N GLN A 323 11.61 2.26 5.28
CA GLN A 323 10.90 1.33 4.42
C GLN A 323 11.35 1.44 2.97
N GLU A 324 11.57 2.65 2.47
CA GLU A 324 12.01 2.86 1.08
C GLU A 324 13.37 2.18 0.80
N ARG A 325 14.26 2.07 1.80
CA ARG A 325 15.53 1.36 1.66
C ARG A 325 15.37 -0.16 1.53
N VAL A 326 14.26 -0.71 2.00
CA VAL A 326 13.97 -2.16 1.93
C VAL A 326 13.07 -2.47 0.73
N PHE A 327 11.97 -1.72 0.58
CA PHE A 327 10.92 -2.03 -0.38
C PHE A 327 11.07 -1.31 -1.73
N GLY A 328 11.72 -0.12 -1.73
CA GLY A 328 11.97 0.69 -2.92
C GLY A 328 10.73 1.37 -3.51
N GLY A 329 10.94 2.55 -4.12
CA GLY A 329 9.93 3.25 -4.94
C GLY A 329 8.66 3.60 -4.16
N MET A 330 8.79 3.97 -2.89
CA MET A 330 7.64 4.34 -2.06
C MET A 330 7.98 5.56 -1.22
N ARG A 331 7.02 6.47 -1.08
CA ARG A 331 7.16 7.61 -0.17
C ARG A 331 6.75 7.20 1.24
N GLU A 332 7.63 7.40 2.22
CA GLU A 332 7.28 7.22 3.62
C GLU A 332 6.27 8.29 4.09
N VAL A 333 5.41 7.89 5.02
CA VAL A 333 4.47 8.75 5.73
C VAL A 333 4.61 8.39 7.20
N ASP A 334 4.85 9.39 8.03
CA ASP A 334 4.98 9.17 9.47
C ASP A 334 3.60 8.84 10.09
N PRO A 335 3.57 8.08 11.20
CA PRO A 335 2.37 8.00 11.99
C PRO A 335 1.94 9.38 12.45
N HIS A 336 0.64 9.66 12.39
CA HIS A 336 0.11 11.00 12.62
C HIS A 336 -1.18 10.95 13.43
N PRO A 337 -1.47 12.00 14.23
CA PRO A 337 -2.74 12.08 14.94
C PRO A 337 -3.89 12.37 13.97
N GLU A 338 -5.01 11.66 14.14
CA GLU A 338 -6.29 11.94 13.50
C GLU A 338 -7.37 11.82 14.56
N GLN A 339 -7.99 12.96 14.91
CA GLN A 339 -9.09 13.04 15.89
C GLN A 339 -8.84 12.31 17.23
N GLY A 340 -7.61 12.42 17.75
CA GLY A 340 -7.23 11.85 19.04
C GLY A 340 -6.72 10.41 18.99
N ALA A 341 -6.69 9.76 17.83
CA ALA A 341 -6.01 8.49 17.62
C ALA A 341 -4.70 8.67 16.84
N SER A 342 -3.67 7.86 17.14
CA SER A 342 -2.45 7.81 16.33
C SER A 342 -2.63 6.82 15.18
N MET A 343 -2.62 7.32 13.95
CA MET A 343 -2.86 6.54 12.74
C MET A 343 -1.55 6.03 12.17
N VAL A 344 -1.46 4.73 11.95
CA VAL A 344 -0.36 4.09 11.23
C VAL A 344 -0.74 4.00 9.76
N PRO A 345 -0.04 4.70 8.85
CA PRO A 345 -0.29 4.62 7.43
C PRO A 345 0.28 3.33 6.84
N PHE A 346 -0.53 2.66 6.02
CA PHE A 346 -0.11 1.52 5.22
C PHE A 346 -0.81 1.54 3.86
N GLU A 347 -0.24 0.82 2.92
CA GLU A 347 -0.76 0.68 1.57
C GLU A 347 -1.29 -0.74 1.38
N ILE A 348 -2.47 -0.84 0.81
CA ILE A 348 -3.08 -2.08 0.33
C ILE A 348 -2.79 -2.15 -1.16
N ARG A 349 -1.80 -2.97 -1.50
CA ARG A 349 -1.32 -3.16 -2.88
C ARG A 349 -2.32 -3.98 -3.70
N VAL A 350 -3.11 -4.83 -3.03
CA VAL A 350 -4.13 -5.65 -3.69
C VAL A 350 -5.35 -5.81 -2.79
N LEU A 351 -6.50 -5.42 -3.30
CA LEU A 351 -7.82 -5.67 -2.71
C LEU A 351 -8.74 -6.19 -3.81
N GLY A 352 -9.28 -7.39 -3.63
CA GLY A 352 -10.04 -8.08 -4.68
C GLY A 352 -9.17 -8.48 -5.88
N ALA A 353 -9.68 -8.25 -7.09
CA ALA A 353 -9.01 -8.58 -8.34
C ALA A 353 -7.77 -7.70 -8.63
N ARG A 354 -6.85 -8.19 -9.47
CA ARG A 354 -5.65 -7.45 -9.91
C ARG A 354 -6.04 -6.23 -10.75
N LEU A 355 -6.87 -6.45 -11.77
CA LEU A 355 -7.46 -5.40 -12.61
C LEU A 355 -8.94 -5.27 -12.25
N LYS A 356 -9.46 -4.04 -12.29
CA LYS A 356 -10.74 -3.69 -11.68
C LYS A 356 -11.64 -2.93 -12.65
N SER A 357 -12.95 -3.07 -12.44
CA SER A 357 -13.93 -2.11 -12.97
C SER A 357 -14.03 -0.88 -12.07
N TRP A 358 -14.61 0.21 -12.58
CA TRP A 358 -14.95 1.39 -11.78
C TRP A 358 -15.87 1.03 -10.60
N ALA A 359 -16.77 0.06 -10.79
CA ALA A 359 -17.67 -0.42 -9.74
C ALA A 359 -16.90 -1.13 -8.63
N ASP A 360 -15.90 -1.96 -8.97
CA ASP A 360 -15.03 -2.61 -7.99
C ASP A 360 -14.23 -1.59 -7.19
N VAL A 361 -13.67 -0.57 -7.85
CA VAL A 361 -12.94 0.51 -7.16
C VAL A 361 -13.87 1.29 -6.23
N SER A 362 -15.10 1.60 -6.67
CA SER A 362 -16.13 2.25 -5.85
C SER A 362 -16.52 1.42 -4.62
N SER A 363 -16.75 0.10 -4.80
CA SER A 363 -17.06 -0.81 -3.69
C SER A 363 -15.89 -0.85 -2.69
N ASN A 364 -14.67 -1.06 -3.19
CA ASN A 364 -13.47 -1.07 -2.36
C ASN A 364 -13.32 0.21 -1.54
N LEU A 365 -13.53 1.40 -2.12
CA LEU A 365 -13.45 2.66 -1.37
C LEU A 365 -14.51 2.75 -0.25
N THR A 366 -15.71 2.22 -0.50
CA THR A 366 -16.80 2.18 0.49
C THR A 366 -16.47 1.22 1.63
N ASP A 367 -15.97 0.04 1.29
CA ASP A 367 -15.54 -0.98 2.26
C ASP A 367 -14.39 -0.44 3.11
N LEU A 368 -13.37 0.16 2.48
CA LEU A 368 -12.23 0.74 3.18
C LEU A 368 -12.62 1.87 4.13
N CYS A 369 -13.58 2.73 3.77
CA CYS A 369 -14.12 3.73 4.70
C CYS A 369 -14.77 3.07 5.91
N THR A 370 -15.56 2.03 5.68
CA THR A 370 -16.24 1.28 6.75
C THR A 370 -15.21 0.60 7.66
N TRP A 371 -14.23 -0.09 7.09
CA TRP A 371 -13.20 -0.81 7.85
C TRP A 371 -12.30 0.15 8.62
N ALA A 372 -11.89 1.27 8.00
CA ALA A 372 -11.09 2.29 8.66
C ALA A 372 -11.85 2.91 9.85
N GLN A 373 -13.14 3.19 9.70
CA GLN A 373 -13.97 3.69 10.80
C GLN A 373 -14.11 2.67 11.93
N THR A 374 -14.40 1.40 11.62
CA THR A 374 -14.51 0.34 12.63
C THR A 374 -13.18 0.17 13.38
N ALA A 375 -12.05 0.20 12.66
CA ALA A 375 -10.74 0.14 13.28
C ALA A 375 -10.45 1.38 14.14
N TYR A 376 -10.81 2.56 13.67
CA TYR A 376 -10.72 3.81 14.45
C TYR A 376 -11.50 3.72 15.76
N GLU A 377 -12.75 3.27 15.73
CA GLU A 377 -13.60 3.10 16.92
C GLU A 377 -13.04 2.09 17.91
N ALA A 378 -12.39 1.01 17.42
CA ALA A 378 -11.78 -0.02 18.26
C ALA A 378 -10.42 0.38 18.85
N GLY A 379 -9.70 1.29 18.18
CA GLY A 379 -8.35 1.71 18.55
C GLY A 379 -8.23 3.10 19.16
N ARG A 380 -9.33 3.86 19.25
CA ARG A 380 -9.33 5.15 19.94
C ARG A 380 -9.16 4.98 21.46
N PRO A 381 -8.59 5.98 22.16
CA PRO A 381 -8.26 5.90 23.59
C PRO A 381 -9.43 5.58 24.51
#